data_AF-A0A8J5N594-F1
#
_entry.id   AF-A0A8J5N594-F1
#
_cell.length_a   1.000
_cell.length_b   1.000
_cell.length_c   1.000
_cell.angle_alpha   90.00
_cell.angle_beta   90.00
_cell.angle_gamma   90.00
#
_symmetry.space_group_name_H-M   'P 1'
#
loop_
_entity.id
_entity.type
_entity.pdbx_description
1 polymer ?
#
loop_
_entity_poly.entity_id
_entity_poly.type
_entity_poly.pdbx_seq_one_letter_code
_entity_poly.pdbx_strand_id
1 'polypeptide(L)'
;ITTPDKIEENYSEESSEEDDKDEEKISWATAEKGIETVIKFVEQNHSFSLQDVMHAHMVQNIFITKKLQSRTQGDIRKYLKKAIEASSSAADAVEAASVPSTSSAADDSEVVEMNE
;
A
#
# COMPACT_ATOMS: atom_id res chain seq x y z
N ILE A 1 41.43 -10.51 -13.45
CA ILE A 1 40.63 -9.58 -12.62
C ILE A 1 39.68 -8.86 -13.56
N THR A 2 38.45 -9.35 -13.72
CA THR A 2 37.35 -8.62 -14.36
C THR A 2 36.02 -9.17 -13.86
N THR A 3 35.36 -8.41 -13.01
CA THR A 3 33.91 -8.37 -12.74
C THR A 3 33.61 -6.95 -12.24
N PRO A 4 32.36 -6.45 -12.28
CA PRO A 4 31.15 -7.10 -12.82
C PRO A 4 30.53 -6.33 -14.01
N ASP A 5 29.82 -7.04 -14.89
CA ASP A 5 28.77 -6.40 -15.69
C ASP A 5 27.54 -6.12 -14.81
N LYS A 6 27.01 -4.91 -14.96
CA LYS A 6 25.88 -4.38 -14.19
C LYS A 6 24.58 -4.93 -14.77
N ILE A 7 23.96 -5.90 -14.10
CA ILE A 7 22.58 -6.30 -14.41
C ILE A 7 21.67 -5.19 -13.88
N GLU A 8 21.13 -4.36 -14.77
CA GLU A 8 20.05 -3.44 -14.42
C GLU A 8 18.74 -4.22 -14.30
N GLU A 9 18.28 -4.43 -13.07
CA GLU A 9 16.92 -4.90 -12.80
C GLU A 9 15.92 -3.80 -13.18
N ASN A 10 15.47 -3.83 -14.43
CA ASN A 10 14.30 -3.08 -14.87
C ASN A 10 13.06 -3.70 -14.23
N TYR A 11 12.73 -3.23 -13.02
CA TYR A 11 11.40 -3.43 -12.43
C TYR A 11 10.38 -2.67 -13.29
N SER A 12 9.90 -3.33 -14.36
CA SER A 12 8.78 -2.86 -15.16
C SER A 12 7.57 -2.75 -14.24
N GLU A 13 7.18 -1.53 -13.95
CA GLU A 13 6.05 -1.17 -13.08
C GLU A 13 4.74 -1.41 -13.84
N GLU A 14 4.48 -2.67 -14.17
CA GLU A 14 3.26 -3.11 -14.85
C GLU A 14 2.13 -3.15 -13.83
N SER A 15 1.61 -1.95 -13.56
CA SER A 15 0.28 -1.70 -13.03
C SER A 15 -0.78 -2.09 -14.07
N SER A 16 -0.76 -3.36 -14.48
CA SER A 16 -1.82 -3.96 -15.27
C SER A 16 -3.06 -4.10 -14.39
N GLU A 17 -3.95 -3.11 -14.51
CA GLU A 17 -5.35 -3.20 -14.09
C GLU A 17 -6.10 -4.20 -15.01
N GLU A 18 -5.68 -5.46 -14.98
CA GLU A 18 -6.30 -6.55 -15.75
C GLU A 18 -7.63 -6.94 -15.10
N ASP A 19 -8.70 -6.30 -15.61
CA ASP A 19 -9.98 -6.91 -15.95
C ASP A 19 -10.38 -8.14 -15.11
N ASP A 20 -10.74 -7.89 -13.85
CA ASP A 20 -11.35 -8.85 -12.92
C ASP A 20 -12.75 -9.29 -13.41
N LYS A 21 -12.78 -10.05 -14.51
CA LYS A 21 -13.98 -10.73 -15.01
C LYS A 21 -14.44 -11.79 -14.01
N ASP A 22 -15.46 -11.45 -13.21
CA ASP A 22 -16.49 -12.35 -12.63
C ASP A 22 -16.08 -13.73 -12.07
N GLU A 23 -14.80 -14.00 -11.79
CA GLU A 23 -14.39 -15.15 -10.99
C GLU A 23 -14.75 -14.92 -9.54
N GLU A 24 -15.45 -15.89 -8.94
CA GLU A 24 -15.98 -15.80 -7.58
C GLU A 24 -14.83 -15.78 -6.56
N LYS A 25 -14.36 -14.57 -6.22
CA LYS A 25 -13.15 -14.35 -5.42
C LYS A 25 -13.23 -15.03 -4.05
N ILE A 26 -12.46 -16.11 -3.89
CA ILE A 26 -12.40 -16.90 -2.66
C ILE A 26 -11.83 -16.03 -1.53
N SER A 27 -12.63 -15.83 -0.48
CA SER A 27 -12.19 -15.07 0.70
C SER A 27 -11.10 -15.82 1.49
N TRP A 28 -10.20 -15.09 2.16
CA TRP A 28 -9.21 -15.66 3.07
C TRP A 28 -9.83 -16.59 4.13
N ALA A 29 -11.05 -16.30 4.61
CA ALA A 29 -11.76 -17.12 5.59
C ALA A 29 -12.34 -18.41 4.98
N THR A 30 -12.69 -18.39 3.70
CA THR A 30 -13.11 -19.59 2.95
C THR A 30 -11.91 -20.49 2.70
N ALA A 31 -10.79 -19.92 2.22
CA ALA A 31 -9.55 -20.65 1.97
C ALA A 31 -8.95 -21.29 3.25
N GLU A 32 -9.00 -20.57 4.37
CA GLU A 32 -8.55 -21.07 5.68
C GLU A 32 -9.31 -22.33 6.12
N LYS A 33 -10.65 -22.30 6.05
CA LYS A 33 -11.50 -23.48 6.33
C LYS A 33 -11.18 -24.65 5.39
N GLY A 34 -10.92 -24.37 4.11
CA GLY A 34 -10.50 -25.37 3.14
C GLY A 34 -9.18 -26.05 3.54
N ILE A 35 -8.15 -25.26 3.86
CA ILE A 35 -6.86 -25.77 4.31
C ILE A 35 -6.99 -26.56 5.61
N GLU A 36 -7.68 -26.03 6.63
CA GLU A 36 -7.92 -26.78 7.87
C GLU A 36 -8.59 -28.14 7.64
N THR A 37 -9.52 -28.22 6.68
CA THR A 37 -10.19 -29.47 6.30
C THR A 37 -9.22 -30.44 5.64
N VAL A 38 -8.34 -29.96 4.74
CA VAL A 38 -7.29 -30.78 4.13
C VAL A 38 -6.27 -31.26 5.15
N ILE A 39 -5.81 -30.41 6.08
CA ILE A 39 -4.89 -30.83 7.15
C ILE A 39 -5.50 -31.93 7.99
N LYS A 40 -6.73 -31.75 8.50
CA LYS A 40 -7.46 -32.77 9.29
C LYS A 40 -7.65 -34.08 8.53
N PHE A 41 -7.90 -34.02 7.22
CA PHE A 41 -7.98 -35.20 6.38
C PHE A 41 -6.63 -35.93 6.29
N VAL A 42 -5.53 -35.20 6.03
CA VAL A 42 -4.18 -35.76 5.93
C VAL A 42 -3.72 -36.36 7.27
N GLU A 43 -4.00 -35.71 8.41
CA GLU A 43 -3.72 -36.20 9.76
C GLU A 43 -4.42 -37.53 10.09
N GLN A 44 -5.65 -37.73 9.59
CA GLN A 44 -6.51 -38.87 9.93
C GLN A 44 -6.38 -40.06 8.97
N ASN A 45 -5.88 -39.85 7.75
CA ASN A 45 -5.82 -40.88 6.73
C ASN A 45 -4.45 -41.58 6.73
N HIS A 46 -4.46 -42.87 7.11
CA HIS A 46 -3.26 -43.72 7.18
C HIS A 46 -2.57 -43.96 5.82
N SER A 47 -3.16 -43.48 4.72
CA SER A 47 -2.54 -43.49 3.38
C SER A 47 -1.44 -42.44 3.22
N PHE A 48 -1.37 -41.43 4.09
CA PHE A 48 -0.30 -40.43 4.09
C PHE A 48 0.82 -40.86 5.04
N SER A 49 2.07 -40.63 4.63
CA SER A 49 3.22 -40.83 5.50
C SER A 49 3.35 -39.67 6.50
N LEU A 50 4.11 -39.87 7.58
CA LEU A 50 4.45 -38.80 8.52
C LEU A 50 5.13 -37.60 7.82
N GLN A 51 5.87 -37.85 6.74
CA GLN A 51 6.49 -36.80 5.93
C GLN A 51 5.44 -35.97 5.17
N ASP A 52 4.39 -36.61 4.65
CA ASP A 52 3.30 -35.91 3.95
C ASP A 52 2.48 -35.05 4.91
N VAL A 53 2.22 -35.54 6.12
CA VAL A 53 1.58 -34.76 7.21
C VAL A 53 2.44 -33.53 7.55
N MET A 54 3.76 -33.71 7.71
CA MET A 54 4.68 -32.60 7.95
C MET A 54 4.70 -31.58 6.79
N HIS A 55 4.68 -32.05 5.54
CA HIS A 55 4.61 -31.20 4.36
C HIS A 55 3.30 -30.39 4.33
N ALA A 56 2.17 -31.00 4.69
CA ALA A 56 0.88 -30.32 4.77
C ALA A 56 0.91 -29.16 5.80
N HIS A 57 1.48 -29.37 6.98
CA HIS A 57 1.65 -28.28 7.97
C HIS A 57 2.63 -27.18 7.51
N MET A 58 3.65 -27.49 6.72
CA MET A 58 4.49 -26.44 6.12
C MET A 58 3.68 -25.53 5.18
N VAL A 59 2.79 -26.11 4.35
CA VAL A 59 1.87 -25.33 3.50
C VAL A 59 0.91 -24.49 4.34
N GLN A 60 0.37 -25.04 5.43
CA GLN A 60 -0.47 -24.29 6.37
C GLN A 60 0.26 -23.07 6.98
N ASN A 61 1.51 -23.24 7.40
CA ASN A 61 2.33 -22.15 7.96
C ASN A 61 2.64 -21.06 6.92
N ILE A 62 2.92 -21.45 5.67
CA ILE A 62 3.10 -20.51 4.56
C ILE A 62 1.80 -19.72 4.31
N PHE A 63 0.65 -20.40 4.28
CA PHE A 63 -0.65 -19.76 4.10
C PHE A 63 -0.96 -18.74 5.19
N ILE A 64 -0.79 -19.09 6.46
CA ILE A 64 -1.00 -18.18 7.60
C ILE A 64 -0.09 -16.95 7.48
N THR A 65 1.19 -17.16 7.12
CA THR A 65 2.16 -16.08 6.89
C THR A 65 1.70 -15.13 5.77
N LYS A 66 1.23 -15.67 4.64
CA LYS A 66 0.74 -14.88 3.50
C LYS A 66 -0.56 -14.14 3.82
N LYS A 67 -1.49 -14.77 4.54
CA LYS A 67 -2.72 -14.14 5.04
C LYS A 67 -2.41 -12.93 5.94
N LEU A 68 -1.44 -13.07 6.84
CA LEU A 68 -0.99 -11.96 7.71
C LEU A 68 -0.36 -10.81 6.89
N GLN A 69 0.54 -11.13 5.96
CA GLN A 69 1.14 -10.13 5.06
C GLN A 69 0.09 -9.38 4.23
N SER A 70 -0.90 -10.10 3.68
CA SER A 70 -2.02 -9.52 2.91
C SER A 70 -2.84 -8.53 3.76
N ARG A 71 -3.12 -8.89 5.02
CA ARG A 71 -3.82 -7.99 5.96
C ARG A 71 -3.01 -6.70 6.21
N THR A 72 -1.72 -6.82 6.53
CA THR A 72 -0.83 -5.65 6.75
C THR A 72 -0.79 -4.74 5.53
N GLN A 73 -0.73 -5.29 4.32
CA GLN A 73 -0.78 -4.49 3.08
C GLN A 73 -2.15 -3.80 2.90
N GLY A 74 -3.24 -4.46 3.27
CA GLY A 74 -4.59 -3.86 3.31
C GLY A 74 -4.67 -2.68 4.29
N ASP A 75 -4.13 -2.83 5.49
CA ASP A 75 -4.09 -1.78 6.50
C ASP A 75 -3.24 -0.58 6.03
N ILE A 76 -2.06 -0.81 5.44
CA ILE A 76 -1.21 0.25 4.86
C ILE A 76 -1.95 1.02 3.76
N ARG A 77 -2.58 0.33 2.81
CA ARG A 77 -3.39 0.98 1.75
C ARG A 77 -4.50 1.85 2.33
N LYS A 78 -5.15 1.39 3.41
CA LYS A 78 -6.19 2.13 4.11
C LYS A 78 -5.66 3.40 4.79
N TYR A 79 -4.49 3.35 5.42
CA TYR A 79 -3.85 4.53 6.00
C TYR A 79 -3.41 5.54 4.92
N LEU A 80 -2.81 5.06 3.82
CA LEU A 80 -2.41 5.92 2.70
C LEU A 80 -3.63 6.62 2.07
N LYS A 81 -4.70 5.88 1.79
CA LYS A 81 -5.95 6.44 1.26
C LYS A 81 -6.52 7.52 2.19
N LYS A 82 -6.59 7.26 3.50
CA LYS A 82 -7.06 8.24 4.48
C LYS A 82 -6.17 9.50 4.54
N ALA A 83 -4.85 9.35 4.38
CA ALA A 83 -3.92 10.47 4.37
C ALA A 83 -4.11 11.35 3.11
N ILE A 84 -4.31 10.73 1.94
CA ILE A 84 -4.60 11.42 0.67
C ILE A 84 -5.96 12.13 0.74
N GLU A 85 -7.00 11.48 1.26
CA GLU A 85 -8.32 12.09 1.46
C GLU A 85 -8.22 13.33 2.37
N ALA A 86 -7.50 13.22 3.49
CA ALA A 86 -7.28 14.34 4.42
C ALA A 86 -6.45 15.48 3.82
N SER A 87 -5.47 15.20 2.95
CA SER A 87 -4.69 16.25 2.29
C SER A 87 -5.46 16.95 1.16
N SER A 88 -6.31 16.23 0.41
CA SER A 88 -7.21 16.84 -0.58
C SER A 88 -8.24 17.77 0.08
N SER A 89 -8.84 17.34 1.19
CA SER A 89 -9.78 18.16 1.97
C SER A 89 -9.15 19.42 2.57
N ALA A 90 -7.82 19.47 2.72
CA ALA A 90 -7.10 20.66 3.17
C ALA A 90 -6.78 21.64 2.02
N ALA A 91 -6.75 21.16 0.77
CA ALA A 91 -6.53 21.99 -0.42
C ALA A 91 -7.80 22.79 -0.79
N ASP A 92 -8.98 22.16 -0.73
CA ASP A 92 -10.26 22.86 -0.97
C ASP A 92 -10.54 23.97 0.06
N ALA A 93 -9.94 23.87 1.25
CA ALA A 93 -10.11 24.86 2.33
C ALA A 93 -9.28 26.15 2.14
N VAL A 94 -8.28 26.17 1.25
CA VAL A 94 -7.45 27.37 1.01
C VAL A 94 -7.92 28.24 -0.16
N GLU A 95 -8.82 27.77 -1.02
CA GLU A 95 -9.40 28.57 -2.11
C GLU A 95 -10.61 29.44 -1.68
N ALA A 96 -11.03 29.38 -0.41
CA ALA A 96 -12.07 30.24 0.15
C ALA A 96 -11.55 31.54 0.80
N ALA A 97 -10.23 31.72 0.92
CA ALA A 97 -9.59 32.86 1.59
C ALA A 97 -8.99 33.88 0.61
N SER A 98 -9.78 34.30 -0.38
CA SER A 98 -9.42 35.39 -1.30
C SER A 98 -9.40 36.73 -0.56
N VAL A 99 -8.20 37.12 -0.10
CA VAL A 99 -7.68 38.45 0.32
C VAL A 99 -8.62 39.45 1.02
N PRO A 100 -8.08 40.11 2.06
CA PRO A 100 -8.05 41.58 1.99
C PRO A 100 -6.65 42.16 2.19
N SER A 101 -6.28 43.09 1.31
CA SER A 101 -5.13 43.97 1.53
C SER A 101 -5.37 44.88 2.74
N THR A 102 -4.39 44.99 3.64
CA THR A 102 -4.34 46.09 4.61
C THR A 102 -2.96 46.75 4.61
N SER A 103 -2.96 48.01 4.17
CA SER A 103 -1.91 49.02 4.30
C SER A 103 -1.00 48.85 5.53
N SER A 104 0.32 48.89 5.32
CA SER A 104 1.30 49.20 6.37
C SER A 104 1.92 50.55 6.05
N ALA A 105 1.79 51.50 6.98
CA ALA A 105 2.33 52.85 6.84
C ALA A 105 3.66 52.99 7.61
N ALA A 106 4.72 53.28 6.86
CA ALA A 106 6.01 53.82 7.26
C ALA A 106 6.72 54.21 5.94
N ASP A 107 7.53 55.25 5.82
CA ASP A 107 8.12 56.14 6.84
C ASP A 107 8.25 57.56 6.25
N ASP A 108 8.32 58.58 7.10
CA ASP A 108 8.40 59.98 6.69
C ASP A 108 9.85 60.44 6.48
N SER A 109 10.21 60.91 5.28
CA SER A 109 11.50 61.55 5.01
C SER A 109 11.44 62.44 3.77
N GLU A 110 11.21 63.72 4.03
CA GLU A 110 11.38 64.83 3.11
C GLU A 110 12.85 65.00 2.69
N VAL A 111 13.13 64.96 1.38
CA VAL A 111 14.31 65.63 0.79
C VAL A 111 13.90 66.33 -0.51
N VAL A 112 13.69 67.64 -0.37
CA VAL A 112 13.50 68.67 -1.42
C VAL A 112 14.77 68.73 -2.32
N GLU A 113 14.65 68.50 -3.64
CA GLU A 113 14.61 69.50 -4.75
C GLU A 113 15.94 70.30 -4.96
N MET A 114 16.53 70.49 -6.16
CA MET A 114 16.06 70.36 -7.56
C MET A 114 17.13 69.77 -8.54
N ASN A 115 16.90 70.00 -9.84
CA ASN A 115 17.75 69.93 -11.05
C ASN A 115 19.12 70.67 -10.91
N GLU A 116 20.11 70.55 -11.81
CA GLU A 116 20.08 70.30 -13.27
C GLU A 116 21.39 69.65 -13.78
#